data_AF-A0A355GTH8-F1
#
_entry.id   AF-A0A355GTH8-F1
#
_cell.length_a   1.000
_cell.length_b   1.000
_cell.length_c   1.000
_cell.angle_alpha   90.00
_cell.angle_beta   90.00
_cell.angle_gamma   90.00
#
_symmetry.space_group_name_H-M   'P 1'
#
loop_
_entity.id
_entity.type
_entity.pdbx_description
1 polymer ?
#
loop_
_entity_poly.entity_id
_entity_poly.type
_entity_poly.pdbx_seq_one_letter_code
_entity_poly.pdbx_strand_id
1 'polypeptide(L)' 'VAALKYDRSLPSRVMRFGQELEQAGIAMSIRKEKGADLDAACGQLRQRQVHRS' A
#
# COMPACT_ATOMS: atom_id res chain seq x y z
N VAL A 1 13.73 -9.59 1.74
CA VAL A 1 12.62 -9.33 0.80
C VAL A 1 13.22 -9.22 -0.58
N ALA A 2 12.82 -10.05 -1.55
CA ALA A 2 13.29 -9.86 -2.93
C ALA A 2 12.93 -8.42 -3.35
N ALA A 3 13.92 -7.65 -3.83
CA ALA A 3 13.74 -6.23 -4.11
C ALA A 3 12.55 -6.03 -5.07
N LEU A 4 11.51 -5.33 -4.60
CA LEU A 4 10.35 -5.01 -5.42
C LEU A 4 10.76 -3.99 -6.48
N LYS A 5 10.15 -4.03 -7.67
CA LYS A 5 10.39 -3.03 -8.73
C LYS A 5 9.77 -1.66 -8.46
N TYR A 6 9.10 -1.51 -7.32
CA TYR A 6 8.30 -0.33 -6.99
C TYR A 6 8.49 0.01 -5.53
N ASP A 7 8.52 1.31 -5.26
CA ASP A 7 8.63 1.88 -3.93
C ASP A 7 7.39 2.69 -3.56
N ARG A 8 7.23 2.91 -2.26
CA ARG A 8 6.16 3.75 -1.74
C ARG A 8 6.33 5.18 -2.27
N SER A 9 5.24 5.75 -2.79
CA SER A 9 5.21 7.17 -3.16
C SER A 9 5.42 8.06 -1.94
N LEU A 10 6.08 9.20 -2.14
CA LEU A 10 6.18 10.24 -1.12
C LEU A 10 4.78 10.72 -0.70
N PRO A 11 4.56 11.02 0.59
CA PRO A 11 3.26 11.49 1.07
C PRO A 11 2.71 12.69 0.29
N SER A 12 3.57 13.65 -0.06
CA SER A 12 3.19 14.83 -0.83
C SER A 12 2.64 14.49 -2.23
N ARG A 13 3.19 13.48 -2.89
CA ARG A 13 2.70 13.02 -4.21
C ARG A 13 1.33 12.37 -4.09
N VAL A 14 1.10 11.59 -3.04
CA VAL A 14 -0.20 10.96 -2.77
C VAL A 14 -1.26 12.03 -2.48
N MET A 15 -0.92 13.02 -1.66
CA MET A 15 -1.84 14.13 -1.34
C MET A 15 -2.20 14.94 -2.59
N ARG A 16 -1.21 15.31 -3.41
CA ARG A 16 -1.46 16.04 -4.65
C ARG A 16 -2.39 15.26 -5.59
N PHE A 17 -2.15 13.95 -5.76
CA PHE A 17 -3.01 13.11 -6.57
C PHE A 17 -4.46 13.06 -6.03
N GLY A 18 -4.61 12.97 -4.71
CA GLY A 18 -5.91 13.07 -4.06
C GLY A 18 -6.63 14.39 -4.35
N GLN A 19 -5.91 15.51 -4.27
CA GLN A 19 -6.47 16.84 -4.58
C GLN A 19 -6.93 16.95 -6.03
N GLU A 20 -6.18 16.40 -6.99
CA GLU A 20 -6.55 16.37 -8.41
C GLU A 20 -7.85 15.57 -8.63
N LEU A 21 -8.05 14.46 -7.90
CA LEU A 21 -9.30 13.69 -7.93
C LEU A 21 -10.48 14.45 -7.30
N GLU A 22 -10.27 15.08 -6.14
CA GLU A 22 -11.30 15.88 -5.47
C GLU A 22 -11.76 17.06 -6.34
N GLN A 23 -10.84 17.75 -7.00
CA GLN A 23 -11.14 18.85 -7.92
C GLN A 23 -11.95 18.38 -9.14
N ALA A 24 -11.77 17.13 -9.56
CA ALA A 24 -12.58 16.50 -10.60
C ALA A 24 -13.95 16.00 -10.09
N GLY A 25 -14.29 16.25 -8.82
CA GLY A 25 -15.54 15.80 -8.19
C GLY A 25 -15.57 14.31 -7.85
N ILE A 26 -14.41 13.65 -7.81
CA ILE A 26 -14.31 12.21 -7.51
C ILE A 26 -14.12 12.03 -6.01
N ALA A 27 -15.05 11.32 -5.37
CA ALA A 27 -14.94 10.96 -3.96
C ALA A 27 -13.74 10.04 -3.73
N MET A 28 -12.85 10.41 -2.82
CA MET A 28 -11.61 9.69 -2.57
C MET A 28 -11.27 9.62 -1.07
N SER A 29 -10.43 8.65 -0.70
CA SER A 29 -9.84 8.57 0.63
C SER A 29 -8.48 7.89 0.59
N ILE A 30 -7.55 8.31 1.45
CA ILE A 30 -6.26 7.67 1.61
C ILE A 30 -6.39 6.60 2.70
N ARG A 31 -6.14 5.34 2.34
CA ARG A 31 -6.19 4.23 3.31
C ARG A 31 -5.02 4.32 4.29
N LYS A 32 -5.34 4.29 5.59
CA LYS A 32 -4.33 4.11 6.64
C LYS A 32 -3.80 2.68 6.59
N GLU A 33 -2.49 2.57 6.51
CA GLU A 33 -1.80 1.28 6.58
C GLU A 33 -1.92 0.67 7.97
N LYS A 34 -2.12 -0.65 8.04
CA LYS A 34 -2.22 -1.42 9.29
C LYS A 34 -1.46 -2.74 9.12
N GLY A 35 -0.78 -3.21 10.17
CA GLY A 35 -0.12 -4.51 10.21
C GLY A 35 1.18 -4.61 9.41
N ALA A 36 1.79 -3.47 9.02
CA ALA A 36 3.05 -3.45 8.28
C ALA A 36 4.25 -3.95 9.11
N ASP A 37 4.16 -3.79 10.43
CA ASP A 37 5.10 -4.28 11.44
C ASP A 37 5.10 -5.82 11.56
N LEU A 38 4.01 -6.48 11.14
CA LEU A 38 3.83 -7.93 11.20
C LEU A 38 3.79 -8.60 9.81
N ASP A 39 4.28 -7.92 8.77
CA ASP A 39 4.19 -8.38 7.37
C ASP A 39 2.75 -8.73 6.93
N ALA A 40 1.76 -8.06 7.53
CA ALA A 40 0.33 -8.33 7.35
C ALA A 40 -0.42 -7.17 6.69
N ALA A 41 0.28 -6.11 6.24
CA ALA A 41 -0.36 -5.06 5.44
C ALA A 41 -0.84 -5.61 4.09
N CYS A 42 -1.73 -4.86 3.45
CA CYS A 42 -2.26 -5.23 2.14
C CYS A 42 -1.12 -5.50 1.14
N GLY A 43 -1.10 -6.69 0.53
CA GLY A 43 -0.07 -7.11 -0.42
C GLY A 43 1.20 -7.73 0.19
N GLN A 44 1.34 -7.76 1.52
CA GLN A 44 2.47 -8.40 2.19
C GLN A 44 2.24 -9.89 2.51
N LEU A 45 0.98 -10.34 2.54
CA LEU A 45 0.65 -11.74 2.82
C LEU A 45 1.30 -12.67 1.79
N ARG A 46 2.24 -13.49 2.27
CA ARG A 46 2.91 -14.54 1.48
C ARG A 46 2.75 -15.86 2.21
N GLN A 47 2.22 -16.86 1.52
CA GLN A 47 2.20 -18.22 2.05
C GLN A 47 3.63 -18.77 1.99
N ARG A 48 4.34 -18.76 3.12
CA ARG A 48 5.55 -19.59 3.25
C ARG A 48 5.06 -21.02 3.23
N GLN A 49 5.52 -21.86 2.28
CA GLN A 49 5.20 -23.28 2.31
C GLN A 49 5.70 -23.83 3.64
N VAL A 50 4.77 -24.03 4.58
CA VAL A 50 5.04 -24.83 5.77
C VAL A 50 5.16 -26.24 5.21
N HIS A 51 6.37 -26.81 5.27
CA HIS A 51 6.61 -28.19 4.90
C HIS A 51 5.57 -29.04 5.65
N ARG A 52 4.56 -29.51 4.91
CA ARG A 52 3.51 -30.37 5.44
C ARG A 52 4.07 -31.77 5.31
N SER A 53 4.64 -32.28 6.40
CA SER A 53 4.96 -33.69 6.56
C SER A 53 3.72 -34.56 6.39
#